data_AF-A0A945U6L1-F1
#
_entry.id   AF-A0A945U6L1-F1
#
_cell.length_a   1.000
_cell.length_b   1.000
_cell.length_c   1.000
_cell.angle_alpha   90.00
_cell.angle_beta   90.00
_cell.angle_gamma   90.00
#
_symmetry.space_group_name_H-M   'P 1'
#
loop_
_entity.id
_entity.type
_entity.pdbx_description
1 polymer ?
#
loop_
_entity_poly.entity_id
_entity_poly.type
_entity_poly.pdbx_seq_one_letter_code
_entity_poly.pdbx_strand_id
1 'polypeptide(L)'
;MNAKKIICLLTLSFFITGCEVKMAPSHFWAKLFRTQTDSNYYKGKSEDLIKALTENVAEYEINKVTVMDLVDEENQAPILGEYFASRVVEAITKKYYFQDKIFRVAQKGEVNAVMEQLNLHPSYLYNKEEIRQMGKALNSQAIITGRITDLGTNIDIHLTLTDVMSGEVIASATEHLTRTKFAVEMLRQH
;
A
#
# COMPACT_ATOMS: atom_id res chain seq x y z
N MET A 1 67.35 -19.80 7.95
CA MET A 1 66.02 -19.44 8.51
C MET A 1 65.63 -20.52 9.51
N ASN A 2 65.55 -20.18 10.80
CA ASN A 2 65.49 -21.18 11.88
C ASN A 2 64.14 -21.90 11.93
N ALA A 3 64.13 -23.23 11.81
CA ALA A 3 62.94 -24.08 11.83
C ALA A 3 62.01 -23.83 13.05
N LYS A 4 62.59 -23.44 14.20
CA LYS A 4 61.84 -23.04 15.40
C LYS A 4 60.95 -21.80 15.20
N LYS A 5 61.36 -20.85 14.35
CA LYS A 5 60.54 -19.65 14.05
C LYS A 5 59.35 -19.97 13.14
N ILE A 6 59.50 -20.93 12.22
CA ILE A 6 58.44 -21.35 11.30
C ILE A 6 57.35 -22.14 12.06
N ILE A 7 57.75 -23.02 12.98
CA ILE A 7 56.81 -23.79 13.81
C ILE A 7 56.02 -22.87 14.75
N CYS A 8 56.66 -21.85 15.32
CA CYS A 8 55.99 -20.89 16.21
C CYS A 8 54.97 -20.02 15.45
N LEU A 9 55.27 -19.66 14.19
CA LEU A 9 54.36 -18.92 13.31
C LEU A 9 53.15 -19.78 12.91
N LEU A 10 53.34 -21.07 12.62
CA LEU A 10 52.26 -21.99 12.28
C LEU A 10 51.34 -22.27 13.47
N THR A 11 51.86 -22.32 14.70
CA THR A 11 51.03 -22.49 15.90
C THR A 11 50.21 -21.25 16.23
N LEU A 12 50.70 -20.05 15.90
CA LEU A 12 49.96 -18.80 16.14
C LEU A 12 48.77 -18.65 15.19
N SER A 13 48.89 -19.12 13.94
CA SER A 13 47.81 -19.11 12.95
C SER A 13 46.61 -19.98 13.35
N PHE A 14 46.84 -21.07 14.09
CA PHE A 14 45.79 -22.01 14.50
C PHE A 14 44.94 -21.49 15.68
N PHE A 15 45.45 -20.53 16.45
CA PHE A 15 44.71 -19.91 17.56
C PHE A 15 43.75 -18.78 17.14
N ILE A 16 43.87 -18.27 15.90
CA ILE A 16 43.00 -17.18 15.41
C ILE A 16 41.74 -17.73 14.73
N THR A 17 41.72 -19.01 14.36
CA THR A 17 40.56 -19.66 13.70
C THR A 17 39.48 -20.16 14.67
N GLY A 18 39.68 -20.01 15.98
CA GLY A 18 38.77 -20.53 17.02
C GLY A 18 37.79 -19.53 17.64
N CYS A 19 37.82 -18.26 17.23
CA CYS A 19 36.76 -17.32 17.64
C CYS A 19 35.58 -17.43 16.67
N GLU A 20 34.70 -18.40 16.91
CA GLU A 20 33.32 -18.31 16.45
C GLU A 20 32.66 -17.11 17.16
N VAL A 21 32.94 -15.91 16.68
CA VAL A 21 32.09 -14.76 16.98
C VAL A 21 30.77 -15.08 16.31
N LYS A 22 29.78 -15.56 17.09
CA LYS A 22 28.38 -15.48 16.71
C LYS A 22 28.05 -14.01 16.47
N MET A 23 28.37 -13.52 15.27
CA MET A 23 27.91 -12.24 14.78
C MET A 23 26.42 -12.42 14.48
N ALA A 24 25.59 -12.33 15.52
CA ALA A 24 24.29 -11.75 15.30
C ALA A 24 24.53 -10.39 14.64
N PRO A 25 23.85 -10.03 13.54
CA PRO A 25 24.12 -8.79 12.85
C PRO A 25 24.01 -7.65 13.86
N SER A 26 25.06 -6.83 14.01
CA SER A 26 24.96 -5.67 14.88
C SER A 26 23.76 -4.82 14.42
N HIS A 27 23.16 -4.05 15.33
CA HIS A 27 22.00 -3.20 15.02
C HIS A 27 22.25 -2.26 13.82
N PHE A 28 23.53 -2.00 13.48
CA PHE A 28 23.99 -1.32 12.28
C PHE A 28 23.80 -2.15 10.99
N TRP A 29 24.26 -3.42 10.95
CA TRP A 29 24.05 -4.32 9.81
C TRP A 29 22.57 -4.65 9.60
N ALA A 30 21.79 -4.82 10.67
CA ALA A 30 20.34 -5.00 10.57
C ALA A 30 19.63 -3.78 9.94
N LYS A 31 20.17 -2.56 10.12
CA LYS A 31 19.67 -1.34 9.47
C LYS A 31 20.05 -1.26 7.98
N LEU A 32 21.23 -1.78 7.64
CA LEU A 32 21.72 -1.88 6.24
C LEU A 32 20.90 -2.89 5.42
N PHE A 33 20.31 -3.90 6.08
CA PHE A 33 19.45 -4.92 5.47
C PHE A 33 17.96 -4.76 5.80
N ARG A 34 17.52 -3.56 6.23
CA ARG A 34 16.08 -3.30 6.40
C ARG A 34 15.35 -3.53 5.09
N THR A 35 14.19 -4.17 5.16
CA THR A 35 13.20 -4.13 4.07
C THR A 35 12.96 -2.67 3.71
N GLN A 36 13.22 -2.29 2.46
CA GLN A 36 13.07 -0.91 1.98
C GLN A 36 11.62 -0.40 2.10
N THR A 37 10.68 -1.33 2.31
CA THR A 37 9.23 -1.11 2.42
C THR A 37 8.77 -1.51 3.83
N ASP A 38 8.80 -0.58 4.79
CA ASP A 38 8.23 -0.76 6.13
C ASP A 38 6.85 -0.06 6.25
N SER A 39 6.22 -0.09 7.42
CA SER A 39 4.91 0.54 7.62
C SER A 39 4.94 2.05 7.33
N ASN A 40 6.02 2.75 7.67
CA ASN A 40 6.16 4.19 7.40
C ASN A 40 6.30 4.48 5.91
N TYR A 41 6.99 3.60 5.17
CA TYR A 41 7.09 3.68 3.72
C TYR A 41 5.71 3.67 3.06
N TYR A 42 4.88 2.68 3.37
CA TYR A 42 3.52 2.59 2.79
C TYR A 42 2.62 3.73 3.23
N LYS A 43 2.76 4.17 4.48
CA LYS A 43 2.06 5.35 4.99
C LYS A 43 2.41 6.60 4.20
N GLY A 44 3.68 6.90 4.01
CA GLY A 44 4.14 8.04 3.22
C GLY A 44 3.59 7.96 1.79
N LYS A 45 3.65 6.78 1.17
CA LYS A 45 3.11 6.56 -0.18
C LYS A 45 1.60 6.79 -0.29
N SER A 46 0.82 6.31 0.69
CA SER A 46 -0.63 6.60 0.71
C SER A 46 -0.93 8.08 0.96
N GLU A 47 -0.11 8.74 1.79
CA GLU A 47 -0.24 10.16 2.11
C GLU A 47 0.05 11.04 0.88
N ASP A 48 1.11 10.74 0.13
CA ASP A 48 1.46 11.42 -1.12
C ASP A 48 0.39 11.17 -2.19
N LEU A 49 -0.09 9.93 -2.31
CA LEU A 49 -1.13 9.56 -3.28
C LEU A 49 -2.44 10.31 -3.03
N ILE A 50 -2.87 10.39 -1.77
CA ILE A 50 -4.11 11.11 -1.42
C ILE A 50 -3.93 12.60 -1.60
N LYS A 51 -2.76 13.16 -1.28
CA LYS A 51 -2.48 14.57 -1.59
C LYS A 51 -2.64 14.87 -3.08
N ALA A 52 -2.07 14.03 -3.95
CA ALA A 52 -2.17 14.18 -5.39
C ALA A 52 -3.61 14.00 -5.89
N LEU A 53 -4.34 13.04 -5.33
CA LEU A 53 -5.74 12.77 -5.69
C LEU A 53 -6.65 13.95 -5.35
N THR A 54 -6.33 14.74 -4.32
CA THR A 54 -7.23 15.75 -3.76
C THR A 54 -6.91 17.18 -4.14
N GLU A 55 -5.73 17.43 -4.71
CA GLU A 55 -5.23 18.77 -5.07
C GLU A 55 -6.22 19.56 -5.96
N ASN A 56 -6.97 18.87 -6.82
CA ASN A 56 -7.91 19.49 -7.77
C ASN A 56 -9.40 19.21 -7.48
N VAL A 57 -9.73 18.65 -6.31
CA VAL A 57 -11.11 18.19 -5.99
C VAL A 57 -11.95 19.29 -5.30
N ALA A 58 -11.38 20.47 -5.06
CA ALA A 58 -11.97 21.54 -4.24
C ALA A 58 -13.38 21.99 -4.68
N GLU A 59 -13.73 21.82 -5.95
CA GLU A 59 -15.03 22.21 -6.51
C GLU A 59 -16.18 21.27 -6.15
N TYR A 60 -15.90 20.08 -5.61
CA TYR A 60 -16.91 19.08 -5.26
C TYR A 60 -17.28 19.09 -3.77
N GLU A 61 -18.58 18.99 -3.48
CA GLU A 61 -19.11 18.84 -2.12
C GLU A 61 -19.12 17.37 -1.66
N ILE A 62 -17.93 16.82 -1.42
CA ILE A 62 -17.78 15.43 -0.96
C ILE A 62 -17.70 15.42 0.58
N ASN A 63 -18.66 14.76 1.23
CA ASN A 63 -18.75 14.66 2.70
C ASN A 63 -18.45 13.23 3.22
N LYS A 64 -18.90 12.20 2.49
CA LYS A 64 -18.61 10.79 2.74
C LYS A 64 -18.05 10.14 1.48
N VAL A 65 -16.94 9.45 1.63
CA VAL A 65 -16.28 8.68 0.57
C VAL A 65 -16.24 7.20 0.93
N THR A 66 -16.43 6.33 -0.06
CA THR A 66 -16.17 4.89 0.09
C THR A 66 -14.79 4.60 -0.50
N VAL A 67 -13.97 3.83 0.20
CA VAL A 67 -12.71 3.29 -0.34
C VAL A 67 -12.90 1.80 -0.56
N MET A 68 -12.76 1.37 -1.81
CA MET A 68 -12.77 -0.03 -2.19
C MET A 68 -11.38 -0.63 -1.98
N ASP A 69 -11.31 -1.96 -1.81
CA ASP A 69 -10.03 -2.64 -1.90
C ASP A 69 -9.43 -2.45 -3.28
N LEU A 70 -8.12 -2.23 -3.30
CA LEU A 70 -7.40 -2.12 -4.54
C LEU A 70 -7.26 -3.52 -5.14
N VAL A 71 -7.55 -3.64 -6.42
CA VAL A 71 -7.51 -4.92 -7.11
C VAL A 71 -6.26 -5.07 -7.97
N ASP A 72 -5.85 -6.29 -8.24
CA ASP A 72 -4.79 -6.60 -9.18
C ASP A 72 -5.29 -6.64 -10.64
N GLU A 73 -4.45 -7.13 -11.54
CA GLU A 73 -4.77 -7.29 -12.96
C GLU A 73 -5.93 -8.27 -13.21
N GLU A 74 -6.14 -9.23 -12.30
CA GLU A 74 -7.18 -10.26 -12.34
C GLU A 74 -8.48 -9.82 -11.62
N ASN A 75 -8.56 -8.55 -11.22
CA ASN A 75 -9.63 -7.97 -10.41
C ASN A 75 -9.85 -8.68 -9.07
N GLN A 76 -8.81 -9.32 -8.51
CA GLN A 76 -8.84 -9.83 -7.15
C GLN A 76 -8.27 -8.79 -6.20
N ALA A 77 -8.72 -8.78 -4.94
CA ALA A 77 -8.18 -7.90 -3.91
C ALA A 77 -7.06 -8.62 -3.15
N PRO A 78 -5.78 -8.42 -3.49
CA PRO A 78 -4.68 -9.06 -2.77
C PRO A 78 -4.49 -8.44 -1.38
N ILE A 79 -3.76 -9.11 -0.50
CA ILE A 79 -3.40 -8.61 0.85
C ILE A 79 -2.73 -7.23 0.75
N LEU A 80 -1.88 -7.01 -0.25
CA LEU A 80 -1.29 -5.69 -0.49
C LEU A 80 -2.36 -4.63 -0.79
N GLY A 81 -3.38 -5.00 -1.57
CA GLY A 81 -4.50 -4.15 -1.94
C GLY A 81 -5.37 -3.77 -0.76
N GLU A 82 -5.74 -4.74 0.07
CA GLU A 82 -6.50 -4.49 1.30
C GLU A 82 -5.71 -3.63 2.31
N TYR A 83 -4.43 -3.93 2.47
CA TYR A 83 -3.54 -3.17 3.33
C TYR A 83 -3.41 -1.72 2.86
N PHE A 84 -3.24 -1.52 1.55
CA PHE A 84 -3.09 -0.18 0.98
C PHE A 84 -4.41 0.60 1.02
N ALA A 85 -5.56 -0.05 0.81
CA ALA A 85 -6.88 0.56 1.03
C ALA A 85 -7.01 1.08 2.47
N SER A 86 -6.58 0.29 3.46
CA SER A 86 -6.56 0.72 4.86
C SER A 86 -5.67 1.94 5.12
N ARG A 87 -4.51 2.02 4.45
CA ARG A 87 -3.61 3.18 4.52
C ARG A 87 -4.22 4.41 3.85
N VAL A 88 -4.96 4.23 2.75
CA VAL A 88 -5.73 5.29 2.10
C VAL A 88 -6.83 5.84 3.02
N VAL A 89 -7.59 4.96 3.70
CA VAL A 89 -8.59 5.36 4.70
C VAL A 89 -7.93 6.18 5.83
N GLU A 90 -6.78 5.73 6.32
CA GLU A 90 -6.00 6.46 7.33
C GLU A 90 -5.54 7.84 6.82
N ALA A 91 -5.03 7.92 5.59
CA ALA A 91 -4.59 9.17 4.98
C ALA A 91 -5.74 10.17 4.79
N ILE A 92 -6.91 9.72 4.32
CA ILE A 92 -8.11 10.56 4.12
C ILE A 92 -8.63 11.11 5.46
N THR A 93 -8.69 10.26 6.48
CA THR A 93 -9.23 10.64 7.80
C THR A 93 -8.26 11.51 8.62
N LYS A 94 -6.98 11.57 8.22
CA LYS A 94 -6.01 12.47 8.83
C LYS A 94 -6.32 13.91 8.41
N LYS A 95 -6.44 14.80 9.41
CA LYS A 95 -6.85 16.23 9.30
C LYS A 95 -6.08 17.10 8.29
N TYR A 96 -5.05 16.60 7.61
CA TYR A 96 -4.09 17.42 6.86
C TYR A 96 -4.44 17.65 5.38
N TYR A 97 -5.24 16.80 4.72
CA TYR A 97 -5.39 16.86 3.26
C TYR A 97 -6.61 17.64 2.77
N PHE A 98 -7.57 17.92 3.63
CA PHE A 98 -8.75 18.72 3.29
C PHE A 98 -8.98 19.76 4.37
N GLN A 99 -8.47 20.96 4.13
CA GLN A 99 -8.18 21.95 5.17
C GLN A 99 -9.37 22.41 6.02
N ASP A 100 -10.62 22.12 5.67
CA ASP A 100 -11.80 22.47 6.48
C ASP A 100 -12.94 21.43 6.45
N LYS A 101 -12.72 20.25 5.85
CA LYS A 101 -13.77 19.22 5.68
C LYS A 101 -13.36 17.91 6.33
N ILE A 102 -14.16 17.44 7.29
CA ILE A 102 -14.00 16.10 7.88
C ILE A 102 -14.61 15.10 6.91
N PHE A 103 -13.78 14.45 6.09
CA PHE A 103 -14.24 13.35 5.23
C PHE A 103 -14.62 12.16 6.10
N ARG A 104 -15.87 11.73 5.99
CA ARG A 104 -16.32 10.47 6.57
C ARG A 104 -15.97 9.35 5.59
N VAL A 105 -15.47 8.23 6.10
CA VAL A 105 -15.18 7.07 5.27
C VAL A 105 -16.11 5.92 5.67
N ALA A 106 -16.67 5.20 4.68
CA ALA A 106 -17.45 4.00 4.95
C ALA A 106 -16.59 2.94 5.66
N GLN A 107 -17.19 2.19 6.59
CA GLN A 107 -16.45 1.10 7.26
C GLN A 107 -16.30 -0.10 6.33
N LYS A 108 -15.14 -0.76 6.34
CA LYS A 108 -14.87 -1.96 5.52
C LYS A 108 -15.98 -3.01 5.63
N GLY A 109 -16.47 -3.31 6.85
CA GLY A 109 -17.56 -4.27 7.05
C GLY A 109 -18.88 -3.84 6.39
N GLU A 110 -19.19 -2.54 6.39
CA GLU A 110 -20.35 -1.97 5.69
C GLU A 110 -20.20 -2.11 4.17
N VAL A 111 -19.00 -1.81 3.64
CA VAL A 111 -18.66 -1.97 2.22
C VAL A 111 -18.85 -3.43 1.79
N ASN A 112 -18.28 -4.38 2.54
CA ASN A 112 -18.39 -5.80 2.22
C ASN A 112 -19.84 -6.30 2.22
N ALA A 113 -20.64 -5.89 3.22
CA ALA A 113 -22.05 -6.25 3.28
C ALA A 113 -22.85 -5.69 2.08
N VAL A 114 -22.57 -4.46 1.66
CA VAL A 114 -23.22 -3.87 0.48
C VAL A 114 -22.78 -4.56 -0.81
N MET A 115 -21.50 -4.88 -0.95
CA MET A 115 -21.00 -5.63 -2.12
C MET A 115 -21.68 -6.99 -2.24
N GLU A 116 -21.81 -7.72 -1.13
CA GLU A 116 -22.53 -8.99 -1.08
C GLU A 116 -24.02 -8.81 -1.43
N GLN A 117 -24.68 -7.81 -0.83
CA GLN A 117 -26.09 -7.52 -1.09
C GLN A 117 -26.37 -7.18 -2.56
N LEU A 118 -25.46 -6.45 -3.21
CA LEU A 118 -25.58 -6.06 -4.61
C LEU A 118 -25.03 -7.13 -5.57
N ASN A 119 -24.52 -8.25 -5.06
CA ASN A 119 -23.86 -9.30 -5.83
C ASN A 119 -22.74 -8.75 -6.74
N LEU A 120 -21.95 -7.83 -6.19
CA LEU A 120 -20.83 -7.20 -6.87
C LEU A 120 -19.52 -7.87 -6.44
N HIS A 121 -18.61 -8.04 -7.40
CA HIS A 121 -17.25 -8.47 -7.13
C HIS A 121 -16.30 -7.27 -7.03
N PRO A 122 -15.17 -7.41 -6.31
CA PRO A 122 -14.09 -6.44 -6.39
C PRO A 122 -13.72 -6.18 -7.86
N SER A 123 -13.64 -4.92 -8.24
CA SER A 123 -13.30 -4.50 -9.59
C SER A 123 -12.74 -3.09 -9.55
N TYR A 124 -11.85 -2.81 -10.49
CA TYR A 124 -11.42 -1.43 -10.75
C TYR A 124 -12.41 -0.69 -11.66
N LEU A 125 -13.08 -1.42 -12.55
CA LEU A 125 -13.91 -0.88 -13.64
C LEU A 125 -15.39 -1.14 -13.36
N TYR A 126 -15.94 -0.48 -12.35
CA TYR A 126 -17.39 -0.47 -12.15
C TYR A 126 -18.06 0.41 -13.20
N ASN A 127 -19.22 -0.04 -13.68
CA ASN A 127 -20.06 0.79 -14.53
C ASN A 127 -20.81 1.84 -13.72
N LYS A 128 -21.38 2.83 -14.41
CA LYS A 128 -22.11 3.95 -13.79
C LYS A 128 -23.24 3.50 -12.87
N GLU A 129 -23.97 2.44 -13.21
CA GLU A 129 -25.09 1.97 -12.40
C GLU A 129 -24.61 1.26 -11.13
N GLU A 130 -23.53 0.46 -11.22
CA GLU A 130 -22.88 -0.17 -10.07
C GLU A 130 -22.36 0.88 -9.08
N ILE A 131 -21.63 1.90 -9.56
CA ILE A 131 -21.17 3.02 -8.76
C ILE A 131 -22.34 3.72 -8.06
N ARG A 132 -23.43 3.98 -8.79
CA ARG A 132 -24.60 4.67 -8.26
C ARG A 132 -25.33 3.85 -7.20
N GLN A 133 -25.50 2.55 -7.41
CA GLN A 133 -26.16 1.65 -6.45
C GLN A 133 -25.33 1.51 -5.18
N MET A 134 -24.02 1.27 -5.34
CA MET A 134 -23.09 1.12 -4.23
C MET A 134 -22.98 2.42 -3.40
N GLY A 135 -22.82 3.57 -4.08
CA GLY A 135 -22.74 4.86 -3.43
C GLY A 135 -24.02 5.24 -2.67
N LYS A 136 -25.21 4.91 -3.22
CA LYS A 136 -26.50 5.09 -2.52
C LYS A 136 -26.61 4.20 -1.29
N ALA A 137 -26.28 2.92 -1.42
CA ALA A 137 -26.35 1.97 -0.30
C ALA A 137 -25.40 2.37 0.84
N LEU A 138 -24.22 2.88 0.50
CA LEU A 138 -23.21 3.35 1.47
C LEU A 138 -23.38 4.83 1.86
N ASN A 139 -24.39 5.53 1.35
CA ASN A 139 -24.61 6.97 1.55
C ASN A 139 -23.34 7.82 1.28
N SER A 140 -22.57 7.46 0.26
CA SER A 140 -21.32 8.12 -0.13
C SER A 140 -21.51 8.96 -1.39
N GLN A 141 -20.86 10.12 -1.44
CA GLN A 141 -20.93 11.03 -2.60
C GLN A 141 -19.87 10.69 -3.64
N ALA A 142 -18.78 10.05 -3.22
CA ALA A 142 -17.74 9.59 -4.11
C ALA A 142 -17.26 8.19 -3.70
N ILE A 143 -16.73 7.45 -4.68
CA ILE A 143 -16.11 6.15 -4.49
C ILE A 143 -14.67 6.22 -4.98
N ILE A 144 -13.74 5.76 -4.15
CA ILE A 144 -12.35 5.54 -4.50
C ILE A 144 -12.20 4.07 -4.86
N THR A 145 -11.83 3.82 -6.11
CA THR A 145 -11.36 2.52 -6.58
C THR A 145 -9.88 2.59 -6.87
N GLY A 146 -9.21 1.45 -6.89
CA GLY A 146 -7.82 1.43 -7.29
C GLY A 146 -7.35 0.10 -7.83
N ARG A 147 -6.21 0.18 -8.49
CA ARG A 147 -5.54 -0.94 -9.16
C ARG A 147 -4.09 -1.00 -8.74
N ILE A 148 -3.61 -2.22 -8.51
CA ILE A 148 -2.21 -2.54 -8.28
C ILE A 148 -1.68 -3.26 -9.52
N THR A 149 -0.56 -2.80 -10.04
CA THR A 149 0.05 -3.35 -11.26
C THR A 149 1.53 -3.61 -11.01
N ASP A 150 2.01 -4.85 -11.16
CA ASP A 150 3.43 -5.18 -11.06
C ASP A 150 4.09 -4.96 -12.43
N LEU A 151 4.82 -3.86 -12.59
CA LEU A 151 5.54 -3.55 -13.83
C LEU A 151 6.89 -4.30 -13.94
N GLY A 152 7.24 -5.13 -12.96
CA GLY A 152 8.49 -5.87 -12.90
C GLY A 152 9.67 -5.07 -12.33
N THR A 153 9.73 -3.75 -12.56
CA THR A 153 10.69 -2.82 -11.94
C THR A 153 10.18 -2.17 -10.66
N ASN A 154 8.89 -1.89 -10.63
CA ASN A 154 8.15 -1.22 -9.55
C ASN A 154 6.71 -1.76 -9.56
N ILE A 155 5.99 -1.50 -8.48
CA ILE A 155 4.57 -1.78 -8.38
C ILE A 155 3.84 -0.45 -8.43
N ASP A 156 2.93 -0.29 -9.38
CA ASP A 156 2.13 0.92 -9.55
C ASP A 156 0.82 0.80 -8.80
N ILE A 157 0.50 1.84 -8.04
CA ILE A 157 -0.77 1.99 -7.36
C ILE A 157 -1.51 3.15 -8.03
N HIS A 158 -2.59 2.81 -8.71
CA HIS A 158 -3.44 3.79 -9.37
C HIS A 158 -4.76 3.91 -8.59
N LEU A 159 -5.17 5.12 -8.26
CA LEU A 159 -6.47 5.41 -7.66
C LEU A 159 -7.30 6.32 -8.55
N THR A 160 -8.60 6.09 -8.54
CA THR A 160 -9.61 6.96 -9.16
C THR A 160 -10.68 7.31 -8.15
N LEU A 161 -11.02 8.61 -8.09
CA LEU A 161 -12.14 9.14 -7.35
C LEU A 161 -13.28 9.38 -8.34
N THR A 162 -14.41 8.69 -8.14
CA THR A 162 -15.57 8.75 -9.01
C THR A 162 -16.75 9.37 -8.29
N ASP A 163 -17.39 10.37 -8.90
CA ASP A 163 -18.63 10.95 -8.37
C ASP A 163 -19.80 9.98 -8.52
N VAL A 164 -20.55 9.76 -7.45
CA VAL A 164 -21.65 8.77 -7.42
C VAL A 164 -22.85 9.22 -8.24
N MET A 165 -23.08 10.52 -8.38
CA MET A 165 -24.25 11.05 -9.08
C MET A 165 -24.06 11.01 -10.60
N SER A 166 -22.91 11.46 -11.10
CA SER A 166 -22.59 11.47 -12.53
C SER A 166 -22.00 10.15 -13.02
N GLY A 167 -21.31 9.41 -12.16
CA GLY A 167 -20.50 8.24 -12.52
C GLY A 167 -19.19 8.61 -13.22
N GLU A 168 -18.80 9.88 -13.20
CA GLU A 168 -17.58 10.38 -13.86
C GLU A 168 -16.40 10.31 -12.89
N VAL A 169 -15.23 10.00 -13.44
CA VAL A 169 -13.97 10.09 -12.69
C VAL A 169 -13.62 11.57 -12.57
N ILE A 170 -13.64 12.08 -11.33
CA ILE A 170 -13.39 13.48 -11.02
C ILE A 170 -11.94 13.76 -10.63
N ALA A 171 -11.21 12.71 -10.20
CA ALA A 171 -9.77 12.78 -10.00
C ALA A 171 -9.12 11.40 -10.14
N SER A 172 -7.84 11.38 -10.48
CA SER A 172 -7.02 10.17 -10.45
C SER A 172 -5.60 10.52 -10.05
N ALA A 173 -4.91 9.55 -9.44
CA ALA A 173 -3.52 9.70 -9.04
C ALA A 173 -2.81 8.35 -9.10
N THR A 174 -1.49 8.38 -9.32
CA THR A 174 -0.65 7.17 -9.35
C THR A 174 0.56 7.38 -8.45
N GLU A 175 0.90 6.37 -7.66
CA GLU A 175 2.13 6.32 -6.89
C GLU A 175 2.89 5.03 -7.16
N HIS A 176 4.22 5.14 -7.12
CA HIS A 176 5.11 4.02 -7.36
C HIS A 176 5.63 3.44 -6.05
N LEU A 177 5.44 2.14 -5.88
CA LEU A 177 6.01 1.35 -4.80
C LEU A 177 7.27 0.62 -5.26
N THR A 178 8.25 0.55 -4.37
CA THR A 178 9.46 -0.23 -4.56
C THR A 178 9.09 -1.70 -4.56
N ARG A 179 9.49 -2.41 -5.62
CA ARG A 179 9.22 -3.83 -5.78
C ARG A 179 10.14 -4.67 -4.89
N THR A 180 9.78 -4.79 -3.61
CA THR A 180 10.48 -5.68 -2.68
C THR A 180 9.89 -7.09 -2.74
N LYS A 181 10.66 -8.09 -2.30
CA LYS A 181 10.17 -9.47 -2.16
C LYS A 181 8.89 -9.53 -1.33
N PHE A 182 8.84 -8.76 -0.24
CA PHE A 182 7.68 -8.67 0.64
C PHE A 182 6.45 -8.09 -0.07
N ALA A 183 6.60 -6.97 -0.80
CA ALA A 183 5.50 -6.37 -1.54
C ALA A 183 4.94 -7.33 -2.61
N VAL A 184 5.82 -8.05 -3.30
CA VAL A 184 5.43 -9.05 -4.30
C VAL A 184 4.73 -10.26 -3.66
N GLU A 185 5.16 -10.70 -2.48
CA GLU A 185 4.49 -11.78 -1.74
C GLU A 185 3.08 -11.37 -1.30
N MET A 186 2.91 -10.16 -0.76
CA MET A 186 1.58 -9.64 -0.40
C MET A 186 0.67 -9.43 -1.61
N LEU A 187 1.22 -9.14 -2.79
CA LEU A 187 0.46 -8.99 -4.03
C LEU A 187 -0.04 -10.34 -4.58
N ARG A 188 0.64 -11.45 -4.27
CA ARG A 188 0.29 -12.79 -4.76
C ARG A 188 -0.68 -13.55 -3.85
N GLN A 189 -1.05 -12.97 -2.71
CA GLN A 189 -1.95 -13.58 -1.74
C GLN A 189 -3.28 -12.83 -1.76
N HIS A 190 -4.38 -13.59 -1.76
CA HIS A 190 -5.77 -13.12 -1.79
C HIS A 190 -6.53 -13.64 -0.58
#